data_AF-Q1HQ21-F1
#
_entry.id   AF-Q1HQ21-F1
#
_cell.length_a   1.000
_cell.length_b   1.000
_cell.length_c   1.000
_cell.angle_alpha   90.00
_cell.angle_beta   90.00
_cell.angle_gamma   90.00
#
_symmetry.space_group_name_H-M   'P 1'
#
loop_
_entity.id
_entity.type
_entity.pdbx_description
1 polymer ?
#
loop_
_entity_poly.entity_id
_entity_poly.type
_entity_poly.pdbx_seq_one_letter_code
_entity_poly.pdbx_strand_id
1 'polypeptide(L)'
;MQLTVLTDKMIFSKISALSSNNAKVIVNISIIISPIGTIIAAADNDYLYIVCFEDTKQFENKFKVWAKELSCRLVHEENKILNTLKEELLCYFNGNLKKFSVPLKTLGSDFQKFTSNTANVNPSHNTAVCIQKLQK
;
A
#
# COMPACT_ATOMS: atom_id res chain seq x y z
N MET A 1 4.28 -22.55 -5.39
CA MET A 1 4.37 -21.50 -6.42
C MET A 1 3.03 -21.18 -7.08
N GLN A 2 2.17 -22.17 -7.43
CA GLN A 2 0.86 -21.88 -8.05
C GLN A 2 -0.18 -21.21 -7.13
N LEU A 3 -0.23 -21.54 -5.82
CA LEU A 3 -1.21 -20.92 -4.91
C LEU A 3 -1.03 -19.40 -4.81
N THR A 4 0.20 -18.91 -4.73
CA THR A 4 0.51 -17.47 -4.68
C THR A 4 -0.01 -16.71 -5.90
N VAL A 5 0.14 -17.29 -7.09
CA VAL A 5 -0.32 -16.68 -8.36
C VAL A 5 -1.84 -16.64 -8.44
N LEU A 6 -2.53 -17.65 -7.89
CA LEU A 6 -4.00 -17.68 -7.84
C LEU A 6 -4.56 -16.64 -6.88
N THR A 7 -3.96 -16.50 -5.70
CA THR A 7 -4.34 -15.48 -4.71
C THR A 7 -4.07 -14.07 -5.25
N ASP A 8 -2.93 -13.87 -5.91
CA ASP A 8 -2.57 -12.60 -6.53
C ASP A 8 -3.58 -12.17 -7.61
N LYS A 9 -3.93 -13.08 -8.53
CA LYS A 9 -4.98 -12.85 -9.54
C LYS A 9 -6.34 -12.54 -8.93
N MET A 10 -6.73 -13.23 -7.87
CA MET A 10 -8.04 -13.05 -7.22
C MET A 10 -8.15 -11.69 -6.54
N ILE A 11 -7.11 -11.29 -5.79
CA ILE A 11 -7.04 -9.97 -5.14
C ILE A 11 -6.97 -8.86 -6.19
N PHE A 12 -6.13 -9.02 -7.22
CA PHE A 12 -6.03 -8.03 -8.29
C PHE A 12 -7.36 -7.89 -9.05
N SER A 13 -8.07 -8.97 -9.33
CA SER A 13 -9.38 -8.91 -10.00
C SER A 13 -10.42 -8.11 -9.21
N LYS A 14 -10.38 -8.15 -7.87
CA LYS A 14 -11.26 -7.34 -7.02
C LYS A 14 -10.88 -5.86 -7.07
N ILE A 15 -9.57 -5.59 -7.10
CA ILE A 15 -9.01 -4.25 -7.07
C ILE A 15 -9.12 -3.55 -8.43
N SER A 16 -8.89 -4.26 -9.53
CA SER A 16 -8.92 -3.70 -10.89
C SER A 16 -10.31 -3.20 -11.30
N ALA A 17 -11.38 -3.77 -10.72
CA ALA A 17 -12.75 -3.27 -10.86
C ALA A 17 -12.95 -1.83 -10.33
N LEU A 18 -11.99 -1.32 -9.55
CA LEU A 18 -11.98 0.03 -9.00
C LEU A 18 -11.22 1.03 -9.89
N SER A 19 -10.60 0.55 -10.96
CA SER A 19 -9.83 1.36 -11.90
C SER A 19 -10.72 2.31 -12.70
N SER A 20 -10.30 3.58 -12.82
CA SER A 20 -10.99 4.55 -13.67
C SER A 20 -10.44 4.55 -15.10
N ASN A 21 -11.34 4.48 -16.10
CA ASN A 21 -10.96 4.48 -17.52
C ASN A 21 -10.42 5.83 -18.04
N ASN A 22 -10.73 6.94 -17.35
CA ASN A 22 -10.25 8.29 -17.67
C ASN A 22 -9.15 8.79 -16.71
N ALA A 23 -8.47 7.86 -16.04
CA ALA A 23 -7.47 8.21 -15.05
C ALA A 23 -6.19 8.79 -15.67
N LYS A 24 -5.71 9.91 -15.10
CA LYS A 24 -4.42 10.52 -15.47
C LYS A 24 -3.24 9.94 -14.67
N VAL A 25 -3.52 9.25 -13.56
CA VAL A 25 -2.53 8.64 -12.68
C VAL A 25 -2.59 7.13 -12.82
N ILE A 26 -1.44 6.50 -13.11
CA ILE A 26 -1.30 5.04 -13.12
C ILE A 26 -0.69 4.62 -11.79
N VAL A 27 -1.33 3.69 -11.10
CA VAL A 27 -0.82 3.12 -9.86
C VAL A 27 -0.66 1.62 -10.03
N ASN A 28 0.56 1.16 -9.76
CA ASN A 28 0.93 -0.23 -9.77
C ASN A 28 0.59 -0.86 -8.42
N ILE A 29 0.07 -2.09 -8.46
CA ILE A 29 -0.29 -2.88 -7.30
C ILE A 29 0.64 -4.07 -7.22
N SER A 30 1.18 -4.32 -6.03
CA SER A 30 1.94 -5.53 -5.74
C SER A 30 1.41 -6.20 -4.49
N ILE A 31 1.36 -7.53 -4.55
CA ILE A 31 1.04 -8.37 -3.41
C ILE A 31 2.36 -9.01 -2.95
N ILE A 32 2.65 -8.88 -1.66
CA ILE A 32 3.93 -9.20 -1.05
C ILE A 32 3.63 -10.16 0.10
N ILE A 33 4.17 -11.37 0.03
CA ILE A 33 4.05 -12.34 1.12
C ILE A 33 5.08 -11.99 2.18
N SER A 34 4.62 -11.84 3.43
CA SER A 34 5.49 -11.66 4.59
C SER A 34 5.26 -12.74 5.64
N PRO A 35 6.19 -12.93 6.60
CA PRO A 35 6.02 -13.88 7.70
C PRO A 35 4.77 -13.65 8.56
N ILE A 36 4.23 -12.43 8.55
CA ILE A 36 3.05 -12.03 9.32
C ILE A 36 1.79 -11.86 8.46
N GLY A 37 1.83 -12.31 7.20
CA GLY A 37 0.68 -12.32 6.31
C GLY A 37 0.91 -11.61 4.97
N THR A 38 -0.15 -11.51 4.18
CA THR A 38 -0.14 -10.89 2.85
C THR A 38 -0.22 -9.37 2.96
N ILE A 39 0.75 -8.69 2.37
CA ILE A 39 0.81 -7.23 2.27
C ILE A 39 0.41 -6.82 0.85
N ILE A 40 -0.48 -5.86 0.73
CA ILE A 40 -0.89 -5.24 -0.52
C ILE A 40 -0.32 -3.83 -0.53
N ALA A 41 0.44 -3.52 -1.58
CA ALA A 41 1.12 -2.24 -1.76
C ALA A 41 0.70 -1.57 -3.08
N ALA A 42 0.56 -0.25 -3.07
CA ALA A 42 0.20 0.55 -4.23
C ALA A 42 1.15 1.75 -4.40
N ALA A 43 1.81 1.87 -5.55
CA ALA A 43 2.73 2.95 -5.86
C ALA A 43 2.61 3.40 -7.32
N ASP A 44 2.81 4.69 -7.60
CA ASP A 44 3.14 5.14 -8.95
C ASP A 44 4.66 5.09 -9.16
N ASN A 45 5.17 5.81 -10.17
CA ASN A 45 6.61 5.84 -10.46
C ASN A 45 7.42 6.66 -9.44
N ASP A 46 6.78 7.51 -8.65
CA ASP A 46 7.41 8.52 -7.81
C ASP A 46 7.13 8.31 -6.31
N TYR A 47 5.97 7.75 -5.94
CA TYR A 47 5.54 7.59 -4.56
C TYR A 47 4.77 6.29 -4.30
N LEU A 48 4.98 5.76 -3.09
CA LEU A 48 4.15 4.75 -2.47
C LEU A 48 2.96 5.40 -1.75
N TYR A 49 1.76 4.96 -2.09
CA TYR A 49 0.50 5.49 -1.56
C TYR A 49 -0.09 4.62 -0.45
N ILE A 50 -0.04 3.30 -0.63
CA ILE A 50 -0.71 2.35 0.24
C ILE A 50 0.24 1.21 0.57
N VAL A 51 0.23 0.82 1.84
CA VAL A 51 0.65 -0.51 2.30
C VAL A 51 -0.36 -0.99 3.33
N CYS A 52 -0.97 -2.15 3.13
CA CYS A 52 -1.99 -2.71 4.01
C CYS A 52 -1.92 -4.24 4.07
N PHE A 53 -2.33 -4.84 5.19
CA PHE A 53 -2.48 -6.29 5.28
C PHE A 53 -3.85 -6.73 4.74
N GLU A 54 -3.85 -7.82 3.96
CA GLU A 54 -5.06 -8.42 3.37
C GLU A 54 -6.07 -8.86 4.44
N ASP A 55 -5.60 -9.37 5.58
CA ASP A 55 -6.43 -9.89 6.70
C ASP A 55 -7.42 -8.84 7.26
N THR A 56 -7.21 -7.56 6.96
CA THR A 56 -8.15 -6.54 7.40
C THR A 56 -9.47 -6.64 6.62
N LYS A 57 -10.55 -7.08 7.28
CA LYS A 57 -11.94 -7.15 6.76
C LYS A 57 -12.46 -5.88 6.06
N GLN A 58 -11.77 -4.75 6.20
CA GLN A 58 -12.13 -3.45 5.63
C GLN A 58 -11.16 -2.97 4.54
N PHE A 59 -10.14 -3.76 4.18
CA PHE A 59 -9.14 -3.38 3.18
C PHE A 59 -9.79 -2.99 1.86
N GLU A 60 -10.69 -3.84 1.35
CA GLU A 60 -11.37 -3.61 0.06
C GLU A 60 -12.12 -2.27 0.03
N ASN A 61 -12.85 -1.92 1.11
CA ASN A 61 -13.56 -0.65 1.21
C ASN A 61 -12.61 0.55 1.28
N LYS A 62 -11.54 0.46 2.08
CA LYS A 62 -10.54 1.53 2.18
C LYS A 62 -9.83 1.75 0.86
N PHE A 63 -9.46 0.66 0.20
CA PHE A 63 -8.82 0.68 -1.10
C PHE A 63 -9.75 1.27 -2.18
N LYS A 64 -11.04 0.91 -2.15
CA LYS A 64 -12.08 1.45 -3.02
C LYS A 64 -12.28 2.96 -2.87
N VAL A 65 -12.34 3.46 -1.62
CA VAL A 65 -12.45 4.89 -1.38
C VAL A 65 -11.23 5.62 -1.94
N TRP A 66 -10.03 5.15 -1.61
CA TRP A 66 -8.78 5.75 -2.09
C TRP A 66 -8.65 5.74 -3.63
N ALA A 67 -8.93 4.61 -4.28
CA ALA A 67 -8.81 4.49 -5.73
C ALA A 67 -9.78 5.44 -6.46
N LYS A 68 -10.96 5.64 -5.87
CA LYS A 68 -11.95 6.60 -6.37
C LYS A 68 -11.49 8.05 -6.17
N GLU A 69 -10.97 8.38 -4.98
CA GLU A 69 -10.46 9.73 -4.69
C GLU A 69 -9.28 10.11 -5.59
N LEU A 70 -8.35 9.17 -5.83
CA LEU A 70 -7.21 9.40 -6.70
C LEU A 70 -7.61 9.41 -8.19
N SER A 71 -8.78 8.85 -8.55
CA SER A 71 -9.20 8.63 -9.93
C SER A 71 -8.07 8.01 -10.77
N CYS A 72 -7.48 6.94 -10.24
CA CYS A 72 -6.31 6.28 -10.83
C CYS A 72 -6.68 5.04 -11.66
N ARG A 73 -5.78 4.69 -12.58
CA ARG A 73 -5.78 3.41 -13.29
C ARG A 73 -4.91 2.44 -12.51
N LEU A 74 -5.47 1.28 -12.17
CA LEU A 74 -4.78 0.26 -11.38
C LEU A 74 -4.20 -0.80 -12.32
N VAL A 75 -2.90 -1.07 -12.18
CA VAL A 75 -2.18 -2.03 -13.02
C VAL A 75 -1.34 -2.97 -12.14
N HIS A 76 -1.05 -4.16 -12.66
CA HIS A 76 -0.18 -5.14 -11.99
C HIS A 76 1.10 -5.31 -12.80
N GLU A 77 1.85 -4.22 -12.92
CA GLU A 77 3.11 -4.18 -13.66
C GLU A 77 4.28 -3.97 -12.69
N GLU A 78 5.49 -4.25 -13.15
CA GLU A 78 6.69 -3.96 -12.37
C GLU A 78 6.82 -2.47 -12.04
N ASN A 79 7.25 -2.19 -10.81
CA ASN A 79 7.42 -0.83 -10.32
C ASN A 79 8.63 -0.75 -9.39
N LYS A 80 9.49 0.24 -9.63
CA LYS A 80 10.75 0.40 -8.90
C LYS A 80 10.52 0.58 -7.39
N ILE A 81 9.54 1.39 -7.01
CA ILE A 81 9.21 1.66 -5.60
C ILE A 81 8.69 0.39 -4.93
N LEU A 82 7.84 -0.38 -5.60
CA LEU A 82 7.34 -1.64 -5.07
C LEU A 82 8.44 -2.71 -4.95
N ASN A 83 9.38 -2.73 -5.89
CA ASN A 83 10.53 -3.64 -5.82
C ASN A 83 11.45 -3.27 -4.65
N THR A 84 11.79 -1.99 -4.47
CA THR A 84 12.53 -1.52 -3.29
C THR A 84 11.77 -1.84 -2.00
N LEU A 85 10.45 -1.60 -1.95
CA LEU A 85 9.63 -1.92 -0.78
C LEU A 85 9.70 -3.41 -0.41
N LYS A 86 9.69 -4.32 -1.40
CA LYS A 86 9.81 -5.77 -1.15
C LYS A 86 11.12 -6.10 -0.46
N GLU A 87 12.23 -5.57 -0.98
CA GLU A 87 13.57 -5.77 -0.39
C GLU A 87 13.63 -5.21 1.03
N GLU A 88 13.10 -4.01 1.24
CA GLU A 88 13.07 -3.37 2.55
C GLU A 88 12.20 -4.13 3.55
N LEU A 89 11.04 -4.65 3.14
CA LEU A 89 10.19 -5.48 3.96
C LEU A 89 10.91 -6.78 4.36
N LEU A 90 11.63 -7.42 3.44
CA LEU A 90 12.45 -8.60 3.77
C LEU A 90 13.52 -8.26 4.82
N CYS A 91 14.27 -7.18 4.63
CA CYS A 91 15.26 -6.74 5.61
C CYS A 91 14.63 -6.39 6.96
N TYR A 92 13.45 -5.77 6.96
CA TYR A 92 12.70 -5.42 8.16
C TYR A 92 12.26 -6.67 8.94
N PHE A 93 11.65 -7.65 8.29
CA PHE A 93 11.23 -8.89 8.95
C PHE A 93 12.40 -9.74 9.43
N ASN A 94 13.57 -9.57 8.83
CA ASN A 94 14.82 -10.18 9.30
C ASN A 94 15.48 -9.38 10.45
N GLY A 95 14.89 -8.26 10.89
CA GLY A 95 15.43 -7.40 11.94
C GLY A 95 16.60 -6.50 11.53
N ASN A 96 16.95 -6.48 10.23
CA ASN A 96 18.11 -5.77 9.68
C ASN A 96 17.77 -4.36 9.20
N LEU A 97 16.49 -4.00 9.11
CA LEU A 97 16.04 -2.68 8.69
C LEU A 97 15.19 -2.03 9.78
N LYS A 98 15.52 -0.79 10.14
CA LYS A 98 14.75 0.03 11.10
C LYS A 98 14.00 1.18 10.43
N LYS A 99 14.34 1.52 9.19
CA LYS A 99 13.78 2.65 8.46
C LYS A 99 13.65 2.31 6.99
N PHE A 100 12.48 2.61 6.43
CA PHE A 100 12.18 2.46 5.01
C PHE A 100 12.63 3.71 4.25
N SER A 101 13.21 3.53 3.07
CA SER A 101 13.70 4.60 2.18
C SER A 101 12.71 4.97 1.07
N VAL A 102 11.71 4.10 0.83
CA VAL A 102 10.69 4.35 -0.20
C VAL A 102 9.94 5.67 0.02
N PRO A 103 9.77 6.50 -1.02
CA PRO A 103 9.08 7.78 -0.91
C PRO A 103 7.58 7.55 -0.67
N LEU A 104 7.04 8.12 0.40
CA LEU A 104 5.64 7.98 0.79
C LEU A 104 4.83 9.22 0.40
N LYS A 105 3.63 9.01 -0.15
CA LYS A 105 2.67 10.08 -0.40
C LYS A 105 1.30 9.72 0.15
N THR A 106 0.83 10.50 1.11
CA THR A 106 -0.50 10.36 1.71
C THR A 106 -1.51 11.18 0.91
N LEU A 107 -2.67 10.60 0.60
CA LEU A 107 -3.81 11.35 0.08
C LEU A 107 -4.63 11.88 1.26
N GLY A 108 -4.59 13.19 1.46
CA GLY A 108 -5.24 13.91 2.55
C GLY A 108 -4.69 15.34 2.60
N SER A 109 -5.57 16.34 2.62
CA SER A 109 -5.25 17.79 2.65
C SER A 109 -4.12 18.10 3.64
N ASP A 110 -2.91 18.44 3.17
CA ASP A 110 -1.76 19.08 3.88
C ASP A 110 -1.39 18.62 5.32
N PHE A 111 -2.04 17.63 5.91
CA PHE A 111 -2.01 17.34 7.34
C PHE A 111 -1.40 15.97 7.61
N GLN A 112 -0.07 15.95 7.68
CA GLN A 112 0.65 15.55 8.89
C GLN A 112 2.14 15.61 8.56
N LYS A 113 2.61 16.86 8.41
CA LYS A 113 3.98 17.18 8.81
C LYS A 113 4.11 16.76 10.27
N PHE A 114 4.82 15.67 10.50
CA PHE A 114 5.77 15.53 11.59
C PHE A 114 5.30 16.04 12.96
N THR A 115 4.63 15.20 13.78
CA THR A 115 4.65 15.41 15.24
C THR A 115 4.42 14.10 15.97
N SER A 116 5.46 13.68 16.67
CA SER A 116 5.42 12.76 17.79
C SER A 116 4.37 13.16 18.83
N ASN A 117 3.86 12.15 19.53
CA ASN A 117 3.20 12.22 20.84
C ASN A 117 1.70 12.59 20.87
N THR A 118 0.99 11.88 21.76
CA THR A 118 -0.39 12.07 22.26
C THR A 118 -1.60 11.53 21.47
N ALA A 119 -2.32 10.66 22.22
CA ALA A 119 -3.69 10.17 22.21
C ALA A 119 -4.71 10.68 21.15
N ASN A 120 -5.55 9.72 20.71
CA ASN A 120 -6.89 9.89 20.14
C ASN A 120 -7.01 10.81 18.91
N VAL A 121 -6.57 10.31 17.75
CA VAL A 121 -7.11 10.74 16.45
C VAL A 121 -7.79 9.54 15.82
N ASN A 122 -9.09 9.66 15.56
CA ASN A 122 -9.93 8.63 14.96
C ASN A 122 -9.43 8.29 13.54
N PRO A 123 -8.85 7.10 13.28
CA PRO A 123 -8.04 6.84 12.10
C PRO A 123 -8.87 6.23 10.98
N SER A 124 -9.95 6.89 10.55
CA SER A 124 -10.85 6.32 9.54
C SER A 124 -10.34 6.47 8.10
N HIS A 125 -9.35 7.33 7.79
CA HIS A 125 -8.95 7.60 6.39
C HIS A 125 -7.45 7.64 6.05
N ASN A 126 -6.51 7.28 6.96
CA ASN A 126 -5.08 7.29 6.59
C ASN A 126 -4.63 5.97 5.95
N THR A 127 -4.13 6.03 4.71
CA THR A 127 -3.74 4.85 3.91
C THR A 127 -2.23 4.55 3.91
N ALA A 128 -1.40 5.35 4.61
CA ALA A 128 0.02 5.07 4.86
C ALA A 128 0.30 4.45 6.24
N VAL A 129 -0.71 3.84 6.87
CA VAL A 129 -0.67 3.46 8.29
C VAL A 129 0.21 2.24 8.57
N CYS A 130 0.43 1.33 7.61
CA CYS A 130 1.23 0.13 7.91
C CYS A 130 2.73 0.40 8.04
N ILE A 131 3.38 1.14 7.13
CA ILE A 131 4.82 1.43 7.26
C ILE A 131 5.09 2.25 8.53
N GLN A 132 4.25 3.25 8.83
CA GLN A 132 4.41 4.03 10.07
C GLN A 132 4.24 3.20 11.34
N LYS A 133 3.40 2.16 11.32
CA LYS A 133 3.26 1.21 12.44
C LYS A 133 4.43 0.24 12.54
N LEU A 134 5.06 -0.13 11.41
CA LEU A 134 6.25 -0.99 11.38
C LEU A 134 7.52 -0.23 11.80
N GLN A 135 7.49 1.10 11.91
CA GLN A 135 8.65 1.89 12.37
C GLN A 135 8.67 2.12 13.90
N LYS A 136 7.77 1.51 14.67
CA LYS A 136 7.72 1.57 16.13
C LYS A 136 8.27 0.29 16.74
#